data_AF-A0A7V5RIG2-F1
#
_entry.id   AF-A0A7V5RIG2-F1
#
_cell.length_a   1.000
_cell.length_b   1.000
_cell.length_c   1.000
_cell.angle_alpha   90.00
_cell.angle_beta   90.00
_cell.angle_gamma   90.00
#
_symmetry.space_group_name_H-M   'P 1'
#
loop_
_entity.id
_entity.type
_entity.pdbx_description
1 polymer ?
#
loop_
_entity_poly.entity_id
_entity_poly.type
_entity_poly.pdbx_seq_one_letter_code
_entity_poly.pdbx_strand_id
1 'polypeptide(L)'
;NTGAGWQQFLASTLLWVIGINLAVMFVEMATQHPTQDAKATVKMILSGSFAPLFWVGVVVIGNVLPFALLWFGASDFLLAAAVLALLGSYITEHIWVRAPQMIPNS
;
A
#
# COMPACT_ATOMS: atom_id res chain seq x y z
N ASN A 1 -16.95 25.02 -16.40
CA ASN A 1 -16.21 23.75 -16.30
C ASN A 1 -15.96 23.35 -14.85
N THR A 2 -17.00 22.94 -14.12
CA THR A 2 -16.86 22.45 -12.74
C THR A 2 -16.29 21.03 -12.67
N GLY A 3 -16.54 20.19 -13.68
CA GLY A 3 -16.05 18.79 -13.72
C GLY A 3 -14.52 18.63 -13.74
N ALA A 4 -13.82 19.49 -14.49
CA ALA A 4 -12.34 19.46 -14.52
C ALA A 4 -11.72 19.82 -13.16
N GLY A 5 -12.34 20.75 -12.42
CA GLY A 5 -11.89 21.11 -11.06
C GLY A 5 -12.03 19.95 -10.07
N TRP A 6 -13.12 19.18 -10.16
CA TRP A 6 -13.34 18.00 -9.33
C TRP A 6 -12.34 16.88 -9.61
N GLN A 7 -12.05 16.60 -10.89
CA GLN A 7 -11.07 15.59 -11.25
C GLN A 7 -9.67 15.93 -10.73
N GLN A 8 -9.25 17.19 -10.86
CA GLN A 8 -7.96 17.65 -10.35
C GLN A 8 -7.90 17.58 -8.82
N PHE A 9 -9.00 17.95 -8.13
CA PHE A 9 -9.10 17.83 -6.68
C PHE A 9 -8.96 16.37 -6.24
N LEU A 10 -9.73 15.44 -6.81
CA LEU A 10 -9.69 14.02 -6.49
C LEU A 10 -8.30 13.42 -6.76
N ALA A 11 -7.68 13.74 -7.90
CA ALA A 11 -6.33 13.31 -8.23
C ALA A 11 -5.30 13.80 -7.21
N SER A 12 -5.38 15.07 -6.81
CA SER A 12 -4.49 15.65 -5.81
C SER A 12 -4.69 14.99 -4.44
N THR A 13 -5.94 14.79 -4.02
CA THR A 13 -6.26 14.10 -2.75
C THR A 13 -5.73 12.67 -2.75
N LEU A 14 -5.98 11.91 -3.82
CA LEU A 14 -5.51 10.52 -3.92
C LEU A 14 -3.98 10.44 -3.91
N LEU A 15 -3.30 11.34 -4.61
CA LEU A 15 -1.84 11.43 -4.61
C LEU A 15 -1.28 11.62 -3.20
N TRP A 16 -1.84 12.56 -2.43
CA TRP A 16 -1.41 12.81 -1.04
C TRP A 16 -1.71 11.64 -0.12
N VAL A 17 -2.88 11.02 -0.25
CA VAL A 17 -3.28 9.86 0.56
C VAL A 17 -2.36 8.66 0.30
N ILE A 18 -2.00 8.40 -0.96
CA ILE A 18 -1.02 7.34 -1.31
C ILE A 18 0.34 7.64 -0.67
N GLY A 19 0.81 8.89 -0.76
CA GLY A 19 2.07 9.30 -0.14
C GLY A 19 2.08 9.09 1.38
N ILE A 20 0.98 9.45 2.06
CA ILE A 20 0.81 9.23 3.50
C ILE A 20 0.74 7.72 3.81
N ASN A 21 0.01 6.93 3.02
CA ASN A 21 -0.10 5.48 3.21
C ASN A 21 1.26 4.79 3.15
N LEU A 22 2.09 5.13 2.16
CA LEU A 22 3.48 4.66 2.08
C LEU A 22 4.30 5.00 3.32
N ALA A 23 4.20 6.24 3.80
CA ALA A 23 4.93 6.69 4.98
C ALA A 23 4.49 5.92 6.24
N VAL A 24 3.18 5.77 6.44
CA VAL A 24 2.62 5.00 7.57
C VAL A 24 3.10 3.55 7.53
N MET A 25 3.03 2.90 6.36
CA MET A 25 3.47 1.52 6.19
C MET A 25 4.98 1.35 6.46
N PHE A 26 5.80 2.30 6.00
CA PHE A 26 7.23 2.28 6.29
C PHE A 26 7.50 2.41 7.80
N VAL A 27 6.82 3.32 8.49
CA VAL A 27 6.92 3.48 9.94
C VAL A 27 6.48 2.21 10.67
N GLU A 28 5.38 1.60 10.24
CA GLU A 28 4.87 0.36 10.84
C GLU A 28 5.91 -0.77 10.75
N MET A 29 6.51 -0.97 9.56
CA MET A 29 7.52 -2.00 9.34
C MET A 29 8.87 -1.68 10.02
N ALA A 30 9.19 -0.40 10.21
CA ALA A 30 10.42 0.03 10.90
C ALA A 30 10.29 0.01 12.43
N THR A 31 9.06 -0.03 12.96
CA THR A 31 8.80 -0.02 14.40
C THR A 31 9.26 -1.34 15.03
N GLN A 32 9.91 -1.24 16.19
CA GLN A 32 10.33 -2.43 16.94
C GLN A 32 9.12 -3.10 17.59
N HIS A 33 8.84 -4.34 17.20
CA HIS A 33 7.78 -5.12 17.82
C HIS A 33 8.28 -5.85 19.07
N PRO A 34 7.53 -5.83 20.19
CA PRO A 34 7.97 -6.42 21.45
C PRO A 34 7.88 -7.94 21.48
N THR A 35 6.95 -8.55 20.73
CA THR A 35 6.71 -10.00 20.74
C THR A 35 7.49 -10.72 19.64
N GLN A 36 7.86 -11.98 19.89
CA GLN A 36 8.54 -12.81 18.89
C GLN A 36 7.64 -13.07 17.67
N ASP A 37 6.33 -13.27 17.89
CA ASP A 37 5.36 -13.54 16.82
C ASP A 37 5.22 -12.35 15.87
N ALA A 38 5.23 -11.12 16.40
CA ALA A 38 5.18 -9.92 15.57
C ALA A 38 6.46 -9.74 14.75
N LYS A 39 7.64 -10.03 15.34
CA LYS A 39 8.91 -10.03 14.59
C LYS A 39 8.92 -11.10 13.49
N ALA A 40 8.39 -12.29 13.78
CA ALA A 40 8.28 -13.37 12.80
C ALA A 40 7.32 -13.01 11.66
N THR A 41 6.19 -12.37 11.99
CA THR A 41 5.22 -11.84 11.02
C THR A 41 5.88 -10.83 10.07
N VAL A 42 6.57 -9.81 10.60
CA VAL A 42 7.27 -8.82 9.78
C VAL A 42 8.34 -9.47 8.91
N LYS A 43 9.14 -10.39 9.47
CA LYS A 43 10.14 -11.14 8.69
C LYS A 43 9.48 -11.89 7.52
N MET A 44 8.32 -12.50 7.74
CA MET A 44 7.58 -13.22 6.73
C MET A 44 6.99 -12.30 5.64
N ILE A 45 6.56 -11.10 6.02
CA ILE A 45 6.08 -10.06 5.09
C ILE A 45 7.23 -9.49 4.26
N LEU A 46 8.37 -9.15 4.88
CA LEU A 46 9.46 -8.45 4.18
C LEU A 46 10.36 -9.39 3.38
N SER A 47 10.57 -10.63 3.85
CA SER A 47 11.58 -11.55 3.31
C SER A 47 11.14 -13.01 3.17
N GLY A 48 9.94 -13.36 3.67
CA GLY A 48 9.42 -14.72 3.63
C GLY A 48 8.41 -14.95 2.51
N SER A 49 7.45 -15.83 2.77
CA SER A 49 6.43 -16.26 1.80
C SER A 49 5.55 -15.13 1.28
N PHE A 50 5.35 -14.06 2.06
CA PHE A 50 4.54 -12.90 1.66
C PHE A 50 5.36 -11.79 0.97
N ALA A 51 6.69 -11.91 0.89
CA ALA A 51 7.55 -10.88 0.32
C ALA A 51 7.20 -10.48 -1.13
N PRO A 52 6.94 -11.42 -2.07
CA PRO A 52 6.57 -11.03 -3.43
C PRO A 52 5.25 -10.25 -3.44
N LEU A 53 4.28 -10.66 -2.63
CA LEU A 53 2.96 -10.04 -2.55
C LEU A 53 3.04 -8.64 -1.90
N PHE A 54 3.89 -8.48 -0.89
CA PHE A 54 4.15 -7.18 -0.26
C PHE A 54 4.88 -6.23 -1.22
N TRP A 55 6.04 -6.62 -1.74
CA TRP A 55 6.86 -5.73 -2.58
C TRP A 55 6.19 -5.40 -3.91
N VAL A 56 5.64 -6.39 -4.61
CA VAL A 56 5.03 -6.15 -5.92
C VAL A 56 3.59 -5.69 -5.77
N GLY A 57 2.79 -6.38 -4.96
CA GLY A 57 1.36 -6.10 -4.81
C GLY A 57 1.07 -4.82 -4.04
N VAL A 58 1.67 -4.65 -2.85
CA VAL A 58 1.39 -3.50 -1.98
C VAL A 58 2.25 -2.29 -2.35
N VAL A 59 3.57 -2.47 -2.40
CA VAL A 59 4.50 -1.34 -2.59
C VAL A 59 4.44 -0.84 -4.03
N VAL A 60 4.65 -1.71 -5.02
CA VAL A 60 4.69 -1.28 -6.43
C VAL A 60 3.29 -1.00 -6.98
N ILE A 61 2.43 -2.02 -7.04
CA ILE A 61 1.11 -1.92 -7.68
C ILE A 61 0.18 -1.01 -6.85
N GLY A 62 0.15 -1.18 -5.54
CA GLY A 62 -0.77 -0.46 -4.66
C GLY A 62 -0.41 1.01 -4.41
N ASN A 63 0.86 1.38 -4.54
CA ASN A 63 1.33 2.70 -4.09
C ASN A 63 2.26 3.40 -5.09
N VAL A 64 3.43 2.84 -5.42
CA VAL A 64 4.44 3.52 -6.25
C VAL A 64 3.92 3.79 -7.66
N LEU A 65 3.28 2.81 -8.29
CA LEU A 65 2.72 2.94 -9.64
C LEU A 65 1.58 3.97 -9.70
N PRO A 66 0.51 3.90 -8.88
CA PRO A 66 -0.54 4.91 -8.92
C PRO A 66 -0.05 6.31 -8.51
N PHE A 67 0.93 6.41 -7.60
CA PHE A 67 1.58 7.68 -7.28
C PHE A 67 2.29 8.27 -8.50
N ALA A 68 3.11 7.49 -9.20
CA ALA A 68 3.81 7.94 -10.40
C ALA A 68 2.84 8.36 -11.51
N LEU A 69 1.76 7.60 -11.73
CA LEU A 69 0.73 7.93 -12.71
C LEU A 69 0.11 9.30 -12.44
N LEU A 70 -0.27 9.58 -11.19
CA LEU A 70 -0.86 10.85 -10.80
C LEU A 70 0.16 12.00 -10.79
N TRP A 71 1.41 11.72 -10.41
CA TRP A 71 2.47 12.73 -10.36
C TRP A 71 2.86 13.24 -11.75
N PHE A 72 3.02 12.34 -12.73
CA PHE A 72 3.45 12.71 -14.08
C PHE A 72 2.29 12.98 -15.04
N GLY A 73 1.16 12.31 -14.86
CA GLY A 73 0.02 12.37 -15.77
C GLY A 73 -1.21 13.09 -15.20
N ALA A 74 -1.10 13.68 -14.01
CA ALA A 74 -2.16 14.46 -13.36
C ALA A 74 -3.50 13.70 -13.31
N SER A 75 -4.61 14.38 -13.61
CA SER A 75 -5.97 13.82 -13.53
C SER A 75 -6.30 12.79 -14.63
N ASP A 76 -5.51 12.68 -15.69
CA ASP A 76 -5.83 11.82 -16.85
C ASP A 76 -5.79 10.33 -16.48
N PHE A 77 -4.96 9.98 -15.50
CA PHE A 77 -4.82 8.61 -15.00
C PHE A 77 -5.60 8.34 -13.71
N LEU A 78 -6.51 9.23 -13.30
CA LEU A 78 -7.24 9.12 -12.04
C LEU A 78 -7.95 7.76 -11.88
N LEU A 79 -8.64 7.28 -12.91
CA LEU A 79 -9.36 6.00 -12.85
C LEU A 79 -8.39 4.82 -12.66
N ALA A 80 -7.31 4.78 -13.43
CA ALA A 80 -6.30 3.72 -13.33
C ALA A 80 -5.63 3.73 -11.94
N ALA A 81 -5.24 4.92 -11.46
CA ALA A 81 -4.63 5.08 -10.14
C ALA A 81 -5.58 4.65 -9.01
N ALA A 82 -6.87 4.98 -9.10
CA ALA A 82 -7.87 4.57 -8.12
C ALA A 82 -8.06 3.04 -8.07
N VAL A 83 -8.13 2.38 -9.23
CA VAL A 83 -8.24 0.90 -9.30
C VAL A 83 -7.01 0.24 -8.71
N LEU A 84 -5.81 0.73 -9.03
CA LEU A 84 -4.54 0.22 -8.48
C LEU A 84 -4.47 0.42 -6.96
N ALA A 85 -4.87 1.58 -6.45
CA ALA A 85 -4.90 1.86 -5.01
C ALA A 85 -5.88 0.95 -4.24
N LEU A 86 -7.05 0.64 -4.84
CA LEU A 86 -8.00 -0.33 -4.27
C LEU A 86 -7.44 -1.74 -4.27
N LEU A 87 -6.81 -2.17 -5.37
CA LEU A 87 -6.15 -3.46 -5.46
C LEU A 87 -5.03 -3.59 -4.42
N GLY A 88 -4.20 -2.55 -4.29
CA GLY A 88 -3.18 -2.45 -3.26
C GLY A 88 -3.74 -2.61 -1.86
N SER A 89 -4.78 -1.84 -1.52
CA SER A 89 -5.46 -1.89 -0.22
C SER A 89 -5.99 -3.29 0.11
N TYR A 90 -6.61 -3.96 -0.87
CA TYR A 90 -7.08 -5.33 -0.72
C TYR A 90 -5.93 -6.31 -0.41
N ILE A 91 -4.81 -6.20 -1.15
CA ILE A 91 -3.63 -7.04 -0.93
C ILE A 91 -3.02 -6.77 0.45
N THR A 92 -2.94 -5.51 0.88
CA THR A 92 -2.48 -5.13 2.21
C THR A 92 -3.31 -5.81 3.30
N GLU A 93 -4.64 -5.66 3.26
CA GLU A 93 -5.51 -6.29 4.25
C GLU A 93 -5.36 -7.82 4.26
N HIS A 94 -5.25 -8.43 3.08
CA HIS A 94 -5.00 -9.86 2.94
C HIS A 94 -3.71 -10.30 3.64
N ILE A 95 -2.60 -9.59 3.44
CA ILE A 95 -1.32 -9.90 4.08
C ILE A 95 -1.42 -9.68 5.60
N TRP A 96 -2.00 -8.57 6.06
CA TRP A 96 -2.04 -8.19 7.47
C TRP A 96 -2.90 -9.15 8.30
N VAL A 97 -3.95 -9.71 7.71
CA VAL A 97 -4.77 -10.72 8.37
C VAL A 97 -4.06 -12.08 8.36
N ARG A 98 -3.49 -12.51 7.23
CA ARG A 98 -2.96 -13.87 7.09
C ARG A 98 -1.57 -14.06 7.66
N ALA A 99 -0.71 -13.06 7.61
CA ALA A 99 0.67 -13.23 8.07
C ALA A 99 0.75 -13.60 9.56
N PRO A 100 0.04 -12.94 10.50
CA PRO A 100 0.03 -13.37 11.89
C PRO A 100 -0.54 -14.78 12.10
N GLN A 101 -1.55 -15.18 11.32
CA GLN A 101 -2.24 -16.46 11.46
C GLN A 101 -1.39 -17.68 11.06
N MET A 102 -0.34 -17.48 10.27
CA MET A 102 0.56 -18.58 9.88
C MET A 102 1.72 -18.79 10.87
N ILE A 103 1.87 -17.91 11.87
CA ILE A 103 2.83 -18.13 12.94
C ILE A 103 2.26 -19.23 13.85
N PRO A 104 2.96 -20.35 14.05
CA PRO A 104 2.49 -21.39 14.96
C PRO A 104 2.36 -20.82 16.37
N ASN A 105 1.23 -21.10 17.05
CA ASN A 105 1.12 -20.81 18.47
C ASN A 105 2.20 -21.63 19.20
N SER A 106 3.19 -20.95 19.77
CA SER A 106 4.24 -21.51 20.61
C SER A 106 3.72 -21.96 21.97
#